data_AF-A0A2Z6RVX2-F1
#
_entry.id   AF-A0A2Z6RVX2-F1
#
_cell.length_a   1.000
_cell.length_b   1.000
_cell.length_c   1.000
_cell.angle_alpha   90.00
_cell.angle_beta   90.00
_cell.angle_gamma   90.00
#
_symmetry.space_group_name_H-M   'P 1'
#
loop_
_entity.id
_entity.type
_entity.pdbx_description
1 polymer ?
#
loop_
_entity_poly.entity_id
_entity_poly.type
_entity_poly.pdbx_seq_one_letter_code
_entity_poly.pdbx_strand_id
1 'polypeptide(L)'
;MAHQMNLLIKKIITSPIFEPIIKMLLVIINHFQNSNLALAKLRELSQKPNLTPEYPCIMHWATFSKATKTILSLQDNIRIMAITHSNLLMTNERTNNHNITQTIDDTGFWKKLAIFYELLKPYDHIIMILESE
;
A
#
# COMPACT_ATOMS: atom_id res chain seq x y z
N MET A 1 -19.00 9.42 16.77
CA MET A 1 -19.05 9.92 15.36
C MET A 1 -17.96 9.33 14.46
N ALA A 2 -16.80 8.92 14.98
CA ALA A 2 -15.73 8.26 14.21
C ALA A 2 -16.22 7.08 13.35
N HIS A 3 -17.11 6.24 13.88
CA HIS A 3 -17.68 5.12 13.11
C HIS A 3 -18.41 5.56 11.84
N GLN A 4 -19.23 6.62 11.90
CA GLN A 4 -19.95 7.15 10.74
C GLN A 4 -18.99 7.77 9.71
N MET A 5 -17.94 8.46 10.18
CA MET A 5 -16.88 8.97 9.32
C MET A 5 -16.15 7.83 8.60
N ASN A 6 -15.79 6.76 9.31
CA ASN A 6 -15.20 5.56 8.71
C ASN A 6 -16.11 4.94 7.64
N LEU A 7 -17.42 4.87 7.86
CA LEU A 7 -18.37 4.38 6.85
C LEU A 7 -18.47 5.28 5.60
N LEU A 8 -18.40 6.61 5.78
CA LEU A 8 -18.38 7.55 4.66
C LEU A 8 -17.11 7.39 3.81
N ILE A 9 -15.95 7.36 4.46
CA ILE A 9 -14.67 7.16 3.79
C ILE A 9 -14.65 5.81 3.08
N LYS A 10 -15.15 4.76 3.74
CA LYS A 10 -15.32 3.43 3.13
C LYS A 10 -16.08 3.53 1.82
N LYS A 11 -17.22 4.24 1.77
CA LYS A 11 -17.98 4.43 0.53
C LYS A 11 -17.16 5.12 -0.56
N ILE A 12 -16.42 6.17 -0.19
CA ILE A 12 -15.57 6.92 -1.13
C ILE A 12 -14.50 5.99 -1.72
N ILE A 13 -13.76 5.26 -0.89
CA ILE A 13 -12.66 4.40 -1.38
C ILE A 13 -13.15 3.15 -2.11
N THR A 14 -14.34 2.65 -1.78
CA THR A 14 -14.96 1.57 -2.57
C THR A 14 -15.57 2.06 -3.88
N SER A 15 -15.49 3.36 -4.18
CA SER A 15 -15.92 3.90 -5.46
C SER A 15 -15.08 3.29 -6.61
N PRO A 16 -15.70 3.01 -7.77
CA PRO A 16 -15.00 2.51 -8.95
C PRO A 16 -13.80 3.37 -9.39
N ILE A 17 -13.80 4.66 -9.02
CA ILE A 17 -12.71 5.60 -9.34
C ILE A 17 -11.38 5.17 -8.69
N PHE A 18 -11.43 4.66 -7.45
CA PHE A 18 -10.22 4.29 -6.70
C PHE A 18 -9.91 2.80 -6.76
N GLU A 19 -10.84 1.98 -7.24
CA GLU A 19 -10.69 0.53 -7.32
C GLU A 19 -9.38 0.08 -7.99
N PRO A 20 -8.92 0.66 -9.13
CA PRO A 20 -7.66 0.26 -9.75
C PRO A 20 -6.44 0.51 -8.85
N ILE A 21 -6.41 1.67 -8.17
CA ILE A 21 -5.31 2.06 -7.28
C ILE A 21 -5.27 1.13 -6.06
N ILE A 22 -6.43 0.83 -5.48
CA ILE A 22 -6.54 -0.06 -4.32
C ILE A 22 -6.12 -1.48 -4.67
N LYS A 23 -6.56 -2.01 -5.82
CA LYS A 23 -6.16 -3.35 -6.28
C LYS A 23 -4.64 -3.46 -6.43
N MET A 24 -4.01 -2.49 -7.08
CA MET A 24 -2.56 -2.46 -7.26
C MET A 24 -1.81 -2.33 -5.93
N LEU A 25 -2.27 -1.46 -5.03
CA LEU A 25 -1.69 -1.33 -3.69
C LEU A 25 -1.76 -2.65 -2.91
N LEU A 26 -2.91 -3.33 -2.94
CA LEU A 26 -3.11 -4.62 -2.28
C LEU A 26 -2.22 -5.72 -2.87
N VAL A 27 -2.02 -5.73 -4.19
CA VAL A 27 -1.10 -6.66 -4.86
C VAL A 27 0.32 -6.50 -4.32
N ILE A 28 0.82 -5.26 -4.18
CA ILE A 28 2.15 -4.99 -3.62
C ILE A 28 2.23 -5.45 -2.16
N ILE A 29 1.25 -5.08 -1.34
CA ILE A 29 1.26 -5.41 0.10
C ILE A 29 1.20 -6.93 0.31
N ASN A 30 0.28 -7.61 -0.37
CA ASN A 30 0.12 -9.05 -0.26
C ASN A 30 1.41 -9.79 -0.68
N HIS A 31 2.12 -9.30 -1.69
CA HIS A 31 3.40 -9.90 -2.09
C HIS A 31 4.41 -9.90 -0.95
N PHE A 32 4.65 -8.73 -0.34
CA PHE A 32 5.62 -8.61 0.75
C PHE A 32 5.17 -9.29 2.04
N GLN A 33 3.87 -9.46 2.26
CA GLN A 33 3.37 -10.25 3.39
C GLN A 33 3.58 -11.74 3.21
N ASN A 34 3.41 -12.24 1.98
CA ASN A 34 3.50 -13.67 1.69
C ASN A 34 4.93 -14.14 1.39
N SER A 35 5.85 -13.23 1.06
CA SER A 35 7.25 -13.54 0.77
C SER A 35 8.19 -13.01 1.85
N ASN A 36 8.53 -13.88 2.81
CA ASN A 36 9.50 -13.58 3.88
C ASN A 36 10.86 -13.12 3.32
N LEU A 37 11.33 -13.74 2.23
CA LEU A 37 12.58 -13.37 1.58
C LEU A 37 12.49 -11.98 0.95
N ALA A 38 11.38 -11.67 0.26
CA ALA A 38 11.21 -10.36 -0.34
C ALA A 38 11.13 -9.27 0.72
N LEU A 39 10.40 -9.54 1.82
CA LEU A 39 10.31 -8.61 2.94
C LEU A 39 11.65 -8.39 3.64
N ALA A 40 12.43 -9.45 3.86
CA ALA A 40 13.77 -9.33 4.45
C ALA A 40 14.68 -8.45 3.59
N LYS A 41 14.66 -8.63 2.26
CA LYS A 41 15.43 -7.78 1.35
C LYS A 41 14.94 -6.34 1.35
N LEU A 42 13.63 -6.11 1.40
CA LEU A 42 13.06 -4.77 1.47
C LEU A 42 13.46 -4.05 2.78
N ARG A 43 13.51 -4.78 3.91
CA ARG A 43 14.01 -4.26 5.20
C ARG A 43 15.46 -3.83 5.12
N GLU A 44 16.30 -4.64 4.47
CA GLU A 44 17.72 -4.36 4.24
C GLU A 44 17.90 -3.09 3.40
N LEU A 45 17.22 -3.01 2.25
CA LEU A 45 17.30 -1.85 1.34
C LEU A 45 16.79 -0.57 2.00
N SER A 46 15.68 -0.65 2.74
CA SER A 46 15.08 0.49 3.41
C SER A 46 15.75 0.89 4.73
N GLN A 47 16.74 0.12 5.21
CA GLN A 47 17.38 0.29 6.51
C GLN A 47 16.37 0.31 7.68
N LYS A 48 15.25 -0.42 7.54
CA LYS A 48 14.16 -0.48 8.54
C LYS A 48 13.98 -1.93 9.00
N PRO A 49 14.72 -2.39 10.03
CA PRO A 49 14.68 -3.79 10.47
C PRO A 49 13.30 -4.22 10.97
N ASN A 50 12.52 -3.29 11.52
CA ASN A 50 11.19 -3.53 12.07
C ASN A 50 10.05 -3.27 11.07
N LEU A 51 10.33 -3.15 9.77
CA LEU A 51 9.28 -2.93 8.78
C LEU A 51 8.34 -4.14 8.72
N THR A 52 7.09 -3.95 9.13
CA THR A 52 6.02 -4.92 8.96
C THR A 52 5.00 -4.36 7.97
N PRO A 53 4.79 -4.99 6.80
CA PRO A 53 3.72 -4.58 5.90
C PRO A 53 2.38 -4.81 6.61
N GLU A 54 1.74 -3.72 7.02
CA GLU A 54 0.42 -3.77 7.63
C GLU A 54 -0.61 -4.25 6.60
N TYR A 55 -1.46 -5.21 6.97
CA TYR A 55 -2.59 -5.58 6.10
C TYR A 55 -3.63 -4.47 6.18
N PRO A 56 -3.86 -3.72 5.09
CA PRO A 56 -4.80 -2.62 5.14
C PRO A 56 -6.21 -3.20 5.24
N CYS A 57 -6.80 -3.13 6.43
CA CYS A 57 -8.22 -3.40 6.56
C CYS A 57 -8.99 -2.23 5.95
N ILE A 58 -9.67 -2.46 4.82
CA ILE A 58 -10.49 -1.44 4.12
C ILE A 58 -11.59 -0.88 5.04
N MET A 59 -11.98 -1.62 6.09
CA MET A 59 -12.96 -1.17 7.10
C MET A 59 -12.36 -0.26 8.18
N HIS A 60 -11.03 -0.24 8.34
CA HIS A 60 -10.33 0.58 9.33
C HIS A 60 -9.38 1.54 8.63
N TRP A 61 -9.85 2.78 8.49
CA TRP A 61 -9.20 3.78 7.65
C TRP A 61 -7.76 4.07 8.04
N ALA A 62 -7.50 4.27 9.33
CA ALA A 62 -6.17 4.59 9.81
C ALA A 62 -5.14 3.53 9.40
N THR A 63 -5.52 2.25 9.38
CA THR A 63 -4.67 1.15 8.90
C THR A 63 -4.43 1.26 7.39
N PHE A 64 -5.47 1.56 6.61
CA PHE A 64 -5.36 1.72 5.16
C PHE A 64 -4.47 2.92 4.76
N SER A 65 -4.65 4.07 5.41
CA SER A 65 -3.83 5.28 5.19
C SER A 65 -2.36 5.02 5.58
N LYS A 66 -2.09 4.40 6.73
CA LYS A 66 -0.73 4.02 7.17
C LYS A 66 -0.05 3.07 6.19
N ALA A 67 -0.77 2.05 5.72
CA ALA A 67 -0.23 1.13 4.73
C ALA A 67 0.11 1.84 3.42
N THR A 68 -0.79 2.71 2.93
CA THR A 68 -0.57 3.53 1.72
C THR A 68 0.67 4.41 1.86
N LYS A 69 0.80 5.14 2.97
CA LYS A 69 1.96 5.98 3.28
C LYS A 69 3.26 5.17 3.32
N THR A 70 3.21 3.98 3.93
CA THR A 70 4.36 3.09 4.06
C THR A 70 4.84 2.65 2.69
N ILE A 71 3.95 2.19 1.82
CA ILE A 71 4.28 1.79 0.45
C ILE A 71 4.85 2.96 -0.35
N LEU A 72 4.26 4.15 -0.26
CA LEU A 72 4.81 5.36 -0.90
C LEU A 72 6.23 5.68 -0.41
N SER A 73 6.47 5.60 0.90
CA SER A 73 7.80 5.85 1.47
C SER A 73 8.86 4.82 1.07
N LEU A 74 8.43 3.65 0.57
CA LEU A 74 9.30 2.57 0.14
C LEU A 74 9.44 2.49 -1.38
N GLN A 75 8.80 3.38 -2.14
CA GLN A 75 8.76 3.36 -3.60
C GLN A 75 10.15 3.14 -4.22
N ASP A 76 11.15 3.93 -3.83
CA ASP A 76 12.50 3.83 -4.40
C ASP A 76 13.19 2.52 -4.02
N ASN A 77 12.99 2.03 -2.79
CA ASN A 77 13.53 0.75 -2.35
C ASN A 77 12.89 -0.42 -3.14
N ILE A 78 11.59 -0.36 -3.38
CA ILE A 78 10.84 -1.34 -4.17
C ILE A 78 11.33 -1.32 -5.62
N ARG A 79 11.60 -0.14 -6.20
CA ARG A 79 12.19 0.00 -7.54
C ARG A 79 13.60 -0.56 -7.62
N ILE A 80 14.47 -0.22 -6.68
CA ILE A 80 15.83 -0.77 -6.59
C ILE A 80 15.76 -2.30 -6.51
N MET A 81 14.86 -2.82 -5.69
CA MET A 81 14.65 -4.25 -5.56
C MET A 81 14.17 -4.90 -6.87
N ALA A 82 13.26 -4.25 -7.61
CA ALA A 82 12.81 -4.74 -8.90
C ALA A 82 13.94 -4.79 -9.94
N ILE A 83 14.90 -3.88 -9.88
CA ILE A 83 16.06 -3.86 -10.78
C ILE A 83 17.10 -4.90 -10.36
N THR A 84 17.42 -4.98 -9.08
CA THR A 84 18.60 -5.72 -8.57
C THR A 84 18.27 -7.13 -8.08
N HIS A 85 17.02 -7.40 -7.73
CA HIS A 85 16.55 -8.65 -7.11
C HIS A 85 15.17 -9.04 -7.66
N SER A 86 14.96 -8.88 -8.98
CA SER A 86 13.66 -9.12 -9.66
C SER A 86 13.10 -10.51 -9.41
N ASN A 87 13.95 -11.52 -9.23
CA ASN A 87 13.59 -12.88 -8.89
C ASN A 87 12.81 -13.00 -7.57
N LEU A 88 13.01 -12.08 -6.62
CA LEU A 88 12.28 -12.05 -5.35
C LEU A 88 10.87 -11.42 -5.49
N LEU A 89 10.60 -10.76 -6.62
CA LEU A 89 9.30 -10.20 -6.97
C LEU A 89 8.50 -11.12 -7.90
N MET A 90 9.10 -12.21 -8.37
CA MET A 90 8.44 -13.26 -9.10
C MET A 90 7.90 -14.30 -8.12
N THR A 91 6.60 -14.50 -8.05
CA THR A 91 5.99 -15.68 -7.41
C THR A 91 6.12 -16.90 -8.33
N ASN A 92 6.13 -18.13 -7.82
CA ASN A 92 6.19 -19.30 -8.73
C ASN A 92 4.86 -19.55 -9.49
N GLU A 93 3.83 -18.74 -9.20
CA GLU A 93 2.53 -18.78 -9.86
C GLU A 93 2.52 -17.85 -11.09
N ARG A 94 2.58 -18.48 -12.27
CA ARG A 94 2.64 -17.87 -13.61
C ARG A 94 1.56 -16.82 -13.92
N THR A 95 0.51 -16.70 -13.10
CA THR A 95 -0.65 -15.83 -13.34
C THR A 95 -0.59 -14.47 -12.62
N ASN A 96 0.17 -14.32 -11.53
CA ASN A 96 0.25 -13.05 -10.78
C ASN A 96 1.58 -12.29 -10.94
N ASN A 97 2.61 -12.94 -11.49
CA ASN A 97 3.96 -12.36 -11.66
C ASN A 97 4.03 -11.15 -12.58
N HIS A 98 3.23 -11.16 -13.64
CA HIS A 98 3.19 -10.06 -14.59
C HIS A 98 2.65 -8.78 -13.93
N ASN A 99 1.93 -8.91 -12.81
CA ASN A 99 1.21 -7.81 -12.20
C ASN A 99 2.12 -6.94 -11.31
N ILE A 100 2.99 -7.53 -10.49
CA ILE A 100 3.79 -6.75 -9.51
C ILE A 100 4.88 -5.92 -10.17
N THR A 101 5.66 -6.52 -11.06
CA THR A 101 6.75 -5.82 -11.77
C THR A 101 6.21 -4.71 -12.67
N GLN A 102 5.15 -4.98 -13.45
CA GLN A 102 4.46 -3.95 -14.23
C GLN A 102 3.87 -2.83 -13.35
N THR A 103 3.30 -3.17 -12.19
CA THR A 103 2.78 -2.17 -11.24
C THR A 103 3.89 -1.29 -10.67
N ILE A 104 5.06 -1.87 -10.35
CA ILE A 104 6.22 -1.12 -9.82
C ILE A 104 6.77 -0.15 -10.86
N ASP A 105 6.78 -0.55 -12.14
CA ASP A 105 7.27 0.28 -13.24
C ASP A 105 6.24 1.33 -13.71
N ASP A 106 4.95 1.16 -13.38
CA ASP A 106 3.90 2.12 -13.72
C ASP A 106 4.04 3.43 -12.92
N THR A 107 4.69 4.43 -13.54
CA THR A 107 4.81 5.78 -12.97
C THR A 107 3.46 6.47 -12.75
N GLY A 108 2.43 6.11 -13.52
CA GLY A 108 1.07 6.62 -13.39
C GLY A 108 0.40 6.10 -12.12
N PHE A 109 0.60 4.82 -11.79
CA PHE A 109 0.15 4.23 -10.53
C PHE A 109 0.71 5.00 -9.33
N TRP A 110 2.02 5.20 -9.24
CA TRP A 110 2.64 5.89 -8.10
C TRP A 110 2.15 7.33 -7.92
N LYS A 111 1.99 8.08 -9.01
CA LYS A 111 1.42 9.43 -8.98
C LYS A 111 -0.02 9.42 -8.46
N LYS A 112 -0.84 8.49 -8.96
CA LYS A 112 -2.23 8.33 -8.52
C LYS A 112 -2.31 7.89 -7.05
N LEU A 113 -1.41 7.01 -6.60
CA LEU A 113 -1.32 6.58 -5.21
C LEU A 113 -0.94 7.74 -4.28
N ALA A 114 -0.02 8.61 -4.71
CA ALA A 114 0.36 9.81 -3.96
C ALA A 114 -0.80 10.81 -3.85
N ILE A 115 -1.50 11.08 -4.96
CA ILE A 115 -2.70 11.94 -4.96
C ILE A 115 -3.78 11.33 -4.07
N PHE A 116 -4.02 10.03 -4.19
CA PHE A 116 -4.95 9.31 -3.35
C PHE A 116 -4.58 9.51 -1.89
N TYR A 117 -3.34 9.24 -1.49
CA TYR A 117 -2.87 9.46 -0.11
C TYR A 117 -3.07 10.91 0.40
N GLU A 118 -2.80 11.93 -0.42
CA GLU A 118 -3.05 13.32 -0.02
C GLU A 118 -4.54 13.63 0.16
N LEU A 119 -5.44 13.00 -0.62
CA LEU A 119 -6.88 13.04 -0.36
C LEU A 119 -7.24 12.34 0.96
N LEU A 120 -6.45 11.34 1.37
CA LEU A 120 -6.74 10.52 2.55
C LEU A 120 -6.35 11.21 3.86
N LYS A 121 -5.26 11.97 3.81
CA LYS A 121 -4.59 12.56 4.98
C LYS A 121 -5.47 13.45 5.87
N PRO A 122 -6.38 14.31 5.35
CA PRO A 122 -7.29 15.08 6.20
C PRO A 122 -8.18 14.20 7.07
N TYR A 123 -8.58 13.03 6.56
CA TYR A 123 -9.46 12.11 7.28
C TYR A 123 -8.78 11.41 8.45
N ASP A 124 -7.47 11.17 8.37
CA ASP A 124 -6.71 10.63 9.51
C ASP A 124 -6.79 11.58 10.72
N HIS A 125 -6.66 12.89 10.48
CA HIS A 125 -6.75 13.89 11.52
C HIS A 125 -8.18 13.99 12.09
N ILE A 126 -9.19 13.96 11.23
CA ILE A 126 -10.60 13.99 11.64
C ILE A 126 -10.95 12.75 12.48
N ILE A 127 -10.56 11.55 12.04
CA ILE A 127 -10.82 10.32 12.80
C ILE A 127 -10.13 10.36 14.16
N MET A 128 -8.87 10.80 14.22
CA MET A 128 -8.13 10.94 15.48
C MET A 128 -8.86 11.86 16.47
N ILE A 129 -9.39 13.00 16.01
CA ILE A 129 -10.20 13.89 16.87
C ILE A 129 -11.48 13.18 17.32
N LEU A 130 -12.21 12.58 16.40
CA LEU A 130 -13.50 11.91 16.69
C LEU A 130 -13.38 10.63 17.54
N GLU A 131 -12.19 10.05 17.65
CA GLU A 131 -11.87 8.92 18.54
C GLU A 131 -11.37 9.38 19.91
N SER A 132 -10.97 10.65 20.05
CA SER A 132 -10.50 11.24 21.31
C SER A 132 -11.63 11.91 22.12
N GLU A 133 -12.82 12.03 21.52
CA GLU A 133 -14.08 12.50 22.12
C GLU A 133 -14.97 11.32 22.54
#